data_AF-A0A2V2RVY4-F1
#
_entry.id   AF-A0A2V2RVY4-F1
#
_cell.length_a   1.000
_cell.length_b   1.000
_cell.length_c   1.000
_cell.angle_alpha   90.00
_cell.angle_beta   90.00
_cell.angle_gamma   90.00
#
_symmetry.space_group_name_H-M   'P 1'
#
loop_
_entity.id
_entity.type
_entity.pdbx_description
1 polymer ?
#
loop_
_entity_poly.entity_id
_entity_poly.type
_entity_poly.pdbx_seq_one_letter_code
_entity_poly.pdbx_strand_id
1 'polypeptide(L)'
;MLTKTCKMMLLSATAMAIASSASLRADSTNASAKVTIQTSYLNVLGPITASTATTTNISSGWQTVLEQAIKTANNHDLLISASFEVGLLTATTVSSKNMVTDTSTATASVKVKALVDGVEAAPAEVVYGKRTQQLSATLEGAIAGCLSIVTNASGNPQIVLNTNCVAPEVISLLQDTVTANSFTFAAPNLSSGFHDIQIVAQIEALGDNQNGSFTAAGLLGKGTLTAESVRLAKDPAYPYIIPMQ
;
A
#
# COMPACT_ATOMS: atom_id res chain seq x y z
N MET A 1 64.10 39.97 -12.39
CA MET A 1 64.84 38.69 -12.47
C MET A 1 64.03 37.68 -11.66
N LEU A 2 63.08 36.89 -12.19
CA LEU A 2 63.20 35.79 -13.18
C LEU A 2 64.50 35.00 -12.94
N THR A 3 64.51 33.73 -12.54
CA THR A 3 63.87 32.51 -13.11
C THR A 3 63.85 31.37 -12.06
N LYS A 4 62.73 30.69 -11.79
CA LYS A 4 62.28 29.37 -12.32
C LYS A 4 63.29 28.21 -12.35
N THR A 5 62.98 27.13 -11.61
CA THR A 5 63.12 25.67 -11.91
C THR A 5 62.73 24.87 -10.64
N CYS A 6 62.36 23.59 -10.64
CA CYS A 6 61.34 22.81 -11.35
C CYS A 6 61.13 21.50 -10.53
N LYS A 7 59.87 21.13 -10.27
CA LYS A 7 59.28 19.77 -10.07
C LYS A 7 59.93 18.68 -9.19
N MET A 8 59.15 18.15 -8.24
CA MET A 8 58.80 16.71 -8.08
C MET A 8 57.65 16.59 -7.05
N MET A 9 56.38 16.48 -7.44
CA MET A 9 55.60 15.28 -7.78
C MET A 9 55.40 14.30 -6.60
N LEU A 10 54.26 14.39 -5.90
CA LEU A 10 53.62 13.24 -5.23
C LEU A 10 52.15 13.18 -5.65
N LEU A 11 51.88 12.18 -6.49
CA LEU A 11 50.56 11.72 -6.93
C LEU A 11 49.99 10.84 -5.81
N SER A 12 48.77 11.10 -5.34
CA SER A 12 47.97 10.06 -4.68
C SER A 12 46.65 9.94 -5.44
N ALA A 13 46.61 8.93 -6.31
CA ALA A 13 45.42 8.49 -7.02
C ALA A 13 44.71 7.46 -6.14
N THR A 14 43.52 7.78 -5.64
CA THR A 14 42.61 6.79 -5.07
C THR A 14 41.39 6.74 -5.98
N ALA A 15 41.48 5.93 -7.02
CA ALA A 15 40.34 5.59 -7.87
C ALA A 15 39.50 4.55 -7.12
N MET A 16 38.36 4.97 -6.57
CA MET A 16 37.34 4.07 -6.05
C MET A 16 36.60 3.46 -7.24
N ALA A 17 36.96 2.23 -7.59
CA ALA A 17 36.23 1.43 -8.56
C ALA A 17 34.86 1.07 -7.96
N ILE A 18 33.82 1.76 -8.42
CA ILE A 18 32.43 1.34 -8.18
C ILE A 18 32.22 0.12 -9.08
N ALA A 19 32.25 -1.07 -8.49
CA ALA A 19 31.82 -2.29 -9.14
C ALA A 19 30.31 -2.14 -9.44
N SER A 20 29.97 -1.81 -10.67
CA SER A 20 28.63 -2.03 -11.18
C SER A 20 28.37 -3.53 -11.15
N SER A 21 27.45 -3.95 -10.28
CA SER A 21 26.83 -5.26 -10.37
C SER A 21 26.05 -5.32 -11.68
N ALA A 22 26.72 -5.74 -12.75
CA ALA A 22 26.05 -6.16 -13.96
C ALA A 22 25.24 -7.41 -13.60
N SER A 23 23.95 -7.22 -13.37
CA SER A 23 22.98 -8.32 -13.35
C SER A 23 23.08 -9.01 -14.71
N LEU A 24 23.70 -10.19 -14.74
CA LEU A 24 23.66 -11.07 -15.89
C LEU A 24 22.20 -11.52 -16.05
N ARG A 25 21.41 -10.78 -16.83
CA ARG A 25 20.11 -11.26 -17.31
C ARG A 25 20.40 -12.47 -18.18
N ALA A 26 19.91 -13.64 -17.79
CA ALA A 26 19.89 -14.80 -18.66
C ALA A 26 19.09 -14.40 -19.92
N ASP A 27 19.76 -14.41 -21.07
CA ASP A 27 19.16 -14.13 -22.36
C ASP A 27 18.19 -15.27 -22.69
N SER A 28 16.93 -15.13 -22.28
CA SER A 28 15.88 -15.98 -22.80
C SER A 28 15.82 -15.72 -24.30
N THR A 29 15.97 -16.76 -25.11
CA THR A 29 15.81 -16.74 -26.57
C THR A 29 14.36 -16.43 -26.97
N ASN A 30 13.82 -15.29 -26.54
CA ASN A 30 12.49 -14.82 -26.87
C ASN A 30 12.53 -14.39 -28.34
N ALA A 31 12.29 -15.37 -29.22
CA ALA A 31 11.64 -15.12 -30.49
C ALA A 31 10.44 -14.19 -30.27
N SER A 32 10.04 -13.41 -31.28
CA SER A 32 8.86 -12.54 -31.20
C SER A 32 7.69 -13.34 -30.63
N ALA A 33 7.34 -13.08 -29.37
CA ALA A 33 6.35 -13.84 -28.63
C ALA A 33 5.10 -12.97 -28.58
N LYS A 34 3.97 -13.54 -29.03
CA LYS A 34 2.69 -12.83 -28.94
C LYS A 34 2.29 -12.58 -27.47
N VAL A 35 2.66 -13.50 -26.58
CA VAL A 35 2.33 -13.47 -25.15
C VAL A 35 3.55 -13.89 -24.33
N THR A 36 3.72 -13.29 -23.15
CA THR A 36 4.62 -13.74 -22.10
C THR A 36 3.88 -13.84 -20.76
N ILE A 37 4.34 -14.73 -19.88
CA ILE A 37 3.76 -14.95 -18.55
C ILE A 37 4.86 -15.13 -17.50
N GLN A 38 4.62 -14.58 -16.31
CA GLN A 38 5.38 -14.86 -15.10
C GLN A 38 4.41 -15.12 -13.96
N THR A 39 4.75 -16.07 -13.10
CA THR A 39 4.00 -16.34 -11.87
C THR A 39 4.94 -16.24 -10.66
N SER A 40 4.41 -15.81 -9.52
CA SER A 40 5.14 -15.74 -8.25
C SER A 40 4.32 -16.39 -7.13
N TYR A 41 5.02 -17.17 -6.30
CA TYR A 41 4.48 -17.86 -5.14
C TYR A 41 4.88 -17.21 -3.81
N LEU A 42 5.75 -16.19 -3.84
CA LEU A 42 6.37 -15.62 -2.66
C LEU A 42 5.53 -14.49 -2.05
N ASN A 43 5.68 -14.29 -0.76
CA ASN A 43 5.11 -13.17 -0.03
C ASN A 43 5.94 -11.92 -0.35
N VAL A 44 5.62 -11.21 -1.44
CA VAL A 44 6.53 -10.22 -2.03
C VAL A 44 6.57 -8.92 -1.22
N LEU A 45 5.45 -8.54 -0.59
CA LEU A 45 5.37 -7.38 0.30
C LEU A 45 4.47 -7.67 1.50
N GLY A 46 5.02 -7.59 2.72
CA GLY A 46 4.20 -7.40 3.92
C GLY A 46 4.86 -7.77 5.25
N PRO A 47 4.12 -7.60 6.37
CA PRO A 47 3.08 -6.60 6.55
C PRO A 47 3.68 -5.23 6.90
N ILE A 48 3.04 -4.15 6.44
CA ILE A 48 3.29 -2.82 7.01
C ILE A 48 2.19 -2.51 7.99
N THR A 49 2.58 -2.28 9.24
CA THR A 49 1.67 -2.08 10.34
C THR A 49 1.77 -0.67 10.89
N ALA A 50 0.64 0.02 10.96
CA ALA A 50 0.52 1.22 11.78
C ALA A 50 0.05 0.82 13.19
N SER A 51 0.87 1.12 14.21
CA SER A 51 0.64 0.75 15.61
C SER A 51 0.51 1.96 16.56
N THR A 52 0.58 3.18 16.04
CA THR A 52 0.46 4.43 16.80
C THR A 52 -0.40 5.39 16.00
N ALA A 53 -1.26 6.16 16.67
CA ALA A 53 -2.03 7.25 16.07
C ALA A 53 -1.10 8.18 15.29
N THR A 54 -1.16 8.06 13.96
CA THR A 54 -0.36 8.86 13.03
C THR A 54 -1.29 9.32 11.93
N THR A 55 -1.34 10.63 11.69
CA THR A 55 -2.07 11.21 10.56
C THR A 55 -1.35 11.02 9.21
N THR A 56 -0.18 10.37 9.22
CA THR A 56 0.63 10.11 8.03
C THR A 56 0.56 8.63 7.66
N ASN A 57 0.38 8.34 6.37
CA ASN A 57 0.42 6.97 5.86
C ASN A 57 1.81 6.37 6.07
N ILE A 58 1.86 5.18 6.65
CA ILE A 58 3.05 4.33 6.60
C ILE A 58 3.00 3.58 5.28
N SER A 59 4.10 3.61 4.52
CA SER A 59 4.16 3.03 3.18
C SER A 59 5.38 2.14 2.98
N SER A 60 5.24 1.12 2.13
CA SER A 60 6.38 0.28 1.68
C SER A 60 7.29 0.98 0.69
N GLY A 61 6.84 2.11 0.14
CA GLY A 61 7.32 2.59 -1.15
C GLY A 61 6.91 1.65 -2.30
N TRP A 62 7.20 2.07 -3.52
CA TRP A 62 6.98 1.25 -4.71
C TRP A 62 8.09 0.21 -4.86
N GLN A 63 7.72 -1.05 -5.01
CA GLN A 63 8.65 -2.15 -5.21
C GLN A 63 8.25 -2.98 -6.42
N THR A 64 9.22 -3.40 -7.24
CA THR A 64 8.98 -4.33 -8.34
C THR A 64 8.66 -5.71 -7.78
N VAL A 65 7.49 -6.24 -8.16
CA VAL A 65 6.97 -7.53 -7.66
C VAL A 65 6.96 -8.62 -8.71
N LEU A 66 6.79 -8.24 -9.98
CA LEU A 66 6.89 -9.10 -11.16
C LEU A 66 7.60 -8.31 -12.24
N GLU A 67 8.41 -8.99 -13.05
CA GLU A 67 9.21 -8.40 -14.11
C GLU A 67 9.43 -9.41 -15.24
N GLN A 68 9.16 -8.97 -16.47
CA GLN A 68 9.39 -9.78 -17.66
C GLN A 68 9.65 -8.91 -18.89
N ALA A 69 10.51 -9.38 -19.80
CA ALA A 69 10.73 -8.80 -21.11
C ALA A 69 9.87 -9.46 -22.20
N ILE A 70 9.43 -8.67 -23.17
CA ILE A 70 8.76 -9.13 -24.39
C ILE A 70 9.37 -8.42 -25.60
N LYS A 71 9.54 -9.16 -26.71
CA LYS A 71 9.96 -8.59 -27.98
C LYS A 71 8.73 -8.17 -28.80
N THR A 72 8.66 -6.90 -29.18
CA THR A 72 7.57 -6.32 -29.98
C THR A 72 8.05 -5.98 -31.39
N ALA A 73 7.12 -6.01 -32.34
CA ALA A 73 7.30 -5.42 -33.67
C ALA A 73 6.89 -3.94 -33.67
N ASN A 74 7.28 -3.19 -34.69
CA ASN A 74 6.93 -1.77 -34.80
C ASN A 74 5.40 -1.58 -34.81
N ASN A 75 4.93 -0.55 -34.09
CA ASN A 75 3.52 -0.17 -33.97
C ASN A 75 2.64 -1.24 -33.30
N HIS A 76 3.21 -1.99 -32.37
CA HIS A 76 2.43 -2.84 -31.47
C HIS A 76 2.16 -2.11 -30.16
N ASP A 77 1.06 -2.50 -29.53
CA ASP A 77 0.68 -2.07 -28.19
C ASP A 77 0.86 -3.28 -27.25
N LEU A 78 1.07 -3.04 -25.96
CA LEU A 78 1.04 -4.08 -24.94
C LEU A 78 -0.24 -3.99 -24.12
N LEU A 79 -0.92 -5.13 -23.97
CA LEU A 79 -1.90 -5.35 -22.92
C LEU A 79 -1.24 -6.15 -21.81
N ILE A 80 -1.28 -5.63 -20.60
CA ILE A 80 -0.56 -6.18 -19.45
C ILE A 80 -1.61 -6.49 -18.38
N SER A 81 -1.84 -7.76 -18.06
CA SER A 81 -2.70 -8.12 -16.93
C SER A 81 -1.86 -8.57 -15.76
N ALA A 82 -2.13 -7.97 -14.61
CA ALA A 82 -1.54 -8.40 -13.36
C ALA A 82 -2.65 -8.87 -12.43
N SER A 83 -2.43 -9.98 -11.76
CA SER A 83 -3.36 -10.54 -10.78
C SER A 83 -2.60 -10.86 -9.52
N PHE A 84 -3.18 -10.55 -8.36
CA PHE A 84 -2.57 -10.80 -7.06
C PHE A 84 -3.58 -11.23 -6.01
N GLU A 85 -3.13 -12.04 -5.08
CA GLU A 85 -3.75 -12.24 -3.78
C GLU A 85 -3.46 -11.02 -2.89
N VAL A 86 -4.51 -10.39 -2.36
CA VAL A 86 -4.45 -9.18 -1.55
C VAL A 86 -5.01 -9.48 -0.18
N GLY A 87 -4.18 -9.34 0.84
CA GLY A 87 -4.59 -9.44 2.25
C GLY A 87 -4.74 -8.06 2.87
N LEU A 88 -5.83 -7.84 3.60
CA LEU A 88 -6.10 -6.59 4.31
C LEU A 88 -6.62 -6.91 5.71
N LEU A 89 -5.92 -6.43 6.72
CA LEU A 89 -6.30 -6.53 8.12
C LEU A 89 -6.53 -5.13 8.70
N THR A 90 -7.65 -4.97 9.39
CA THR A 90 -7.96 -3.79 10.19
C THR A 90 -8.50 -4.22 11.53
N ALA A 91 -7.92 -3.71 12.61
CA ALA A 91 -8.42 -3.85 13.95
C ALA A 91 -8.62 -2.46 14.55
N THR A 92 -9.77 -2.23 15.18
CA THR A 92 -10.05 -1.01 15.93
C THR A 92 -10.62 -1.40 17.28
N THR A 93 -10.20 -0.67 18.30
CA THR A 93 -10.69 -0.79 19.67
C THR A 93 -11.16 0.58 20.09
N VAL A 94 -12.33 0.66 20.71
CA VAL A 94 -12.80 1.87 21.39
C VAL A 94 -12.92 1.62 22.88
N SER A 95 -12.62 2.62 23.68
CA SER A 95 -12.62 2.60 25.15
C SER A 95 -13.38 3.82 25.66
N SER A 96 -14.69 3.66 25.89
CA SER A 96 -15.62 4.76 26.21
C SER A 96 -16.17 4.64 27.64
N LYS A 97 -16.45 5.79 28.28
CA LYS A 97 -17.15 5.92 29.55
C LYS A 97 -17.84 7.27 29.67
N ASN A 98 -18.73 7.39 30.67
CA ASN A 98 -19.39 8.63 31.04
C ASN A 98 -20.15 9.28 29.87
N MET A 99 -20.69 8.46 28.95
CA MET A 99 -21.39 8.92 27.75
C MET A 99 -20.51 9.78 26.82
N VAL A 100 -19.18 9.65 26.93
CA VAL A 100 -18.23 10.32 26.02
C VAL A 100 -17.89 9.37 24.89
N THR A 101 -18.22 9.75 23.67
CA THR A 101 -17.90 8.97 22.46
C THR A 101 -16.40 8.78 22.33
N ASP A 102 -15.99 7.53 22.08
CA ASP A 102 -14.63 7.19 21.68
C ASP A 102 -14.64 6.69 20.23
N THR A 103 -13.62 7.06 19.44
CA THR A 103 -13.50 6.67 18.03
C THR A 103 -12.09 6.21 17.68
N SER A 104 -12.02 5.13 16.92
CA SER A 104 -10.78 4.58 16.36
C SER A 104 -10.99 4.18 14.89
N THR A 105 -10.01 4.50 14.05
CA THR A 105 -10.02 4.27 12.61
C THR A 105 -8.75 3.53 12.18
N ALA A 106 -8.90 2.50 11.35
CA ALA A 106 -7.82 1.75 10.72
C ALA A 106 -8.04 1.69 9.20
N THR A 107 -7.02 1.98 8.41
CA THR A 107 -7.05 1.88 6.95
C THR A 107 -5.84 1.13 6.42
N ALA A 108 -6.08 0.12 5.58
CA ALA A 108 -5.03 -0.57 4.82
C ALA A 108 -5.35 -0.51 3.33
N SER A 109 -4.34 -0.35 2.49
CA SER A 109 -4.50 -0.41 1.03
C SER A 109 -3.31 -1.04 0.32
N VAL A 110 -3.59 -1.63 -0.83
CA VAL A 110 -2.63 -2.23 -1.75
C VAL A 110 -2.86 -1.63 -3.13
N LYS A 111 -1.81 -1.01 -3.66
CA LYS A 111 -1.78 -0.29 -4.93
C LYS A 111 -0.80 -0.96 -5.87
N VAL A 112 -1.12 -0.95 -7.15
CA VAL A 112 -0.33 -1.58 -8.21
C VAL A 112 -0.30 -0.67 -9.43
N LYS A 113 0.83 -0.62 -10.12
CA LYS A 113 0.94 -0.03 -11.47
C LYS A 113 1.89 -0.86 -12.32
N ALA A 114 1.75 -0.75 -13.64
CA ALA A 114 2.65 -1.35 -14.59
C ALA A 114 3.61 -0.29 -15.15
N LEU A 115 4.88 -0.65 -15.32
CA LEU A 115 5.90 0.12 -16.01
C LEU A 115 6.33 -0.64 -17.25
N VAL A 116 6.56 0.07 -18.35
CA VAL A 116 7.20 -0.43 -19.56
C VAL A 116 8.43 0.42 -19.81
N ASP A 117 9.61 -0.18 -19.77
CA ASP A 117 10.91 0.50 -19.85
C ASP A 117 11.06 1.65 -18.82
N GLY A 118 10.49 1.46 -17.63
CA GLY A 118 10.48 2.44 -16.55
C GLY A 118 9.41 3.54 -16.68
N VAL A 119 8.60 3.54 -17.75
CA VAL A 119 7.50 4.50 -17.96
C VAL A 119 6.17 3.88 -17.55
N GLU A 120 5.34 4.63 -16.84
CA GLU A 120 4.02 4.14 -16.41
C GLU A 120 3.09 3.85 -17.59
N ALA A 121 2.52 2.64 -17.59
CA ALA A 121 1.46 2.24 -18.50
C ALA A 121 0.10 2.79 -18.03
N ALA A 122 -0.82 3.03 -18.96
CA ALA A 122 -2.17 3.49 -18.62
C ALA A 122 -2.95 2.38 -17.89
N PRO A 123 -3.81 2.70 -16.91
CA PRO A 123 -4.21 4.04 -16.45
C PRO A 123 -3.36 4.60 -15.30
N ALA A 124 -2.09 4.20 -15.18
CA ALA A 124 -1.21 4.43 -14.04
C ALA A 124 -1.61 3.61 -12.80
N GLU A 125 -1.57 4.19 -11.61
CA GLU A 125 -1.87 3.53 -10.34
C GLU A 125 -3.31 3.04 -10.26
N VAL A 126 -3.48 1.80 -9.79
CA VAL A 126 -4.77 1.19 -9.50
C VAL A 126 -4.74 0.59 -8.10
N VAL A 127 -5.84 0.76 -7.36
CA VAL A 127 -6.02 0.19 -6.03
C VAL A 127 -6.57 -1.23 -6.19
N TYR A 128 -5.77 -2.23 -5.82
CA TYR A 128 -6.17 -3.63 -5.84
C TYR A 128 -7.02 -3.98 -4.62
N GLY A 129 -6.77 -3.34 -3.48
CA GLY A 129 -7.61 -3.52 -2.31
C GLY A 129 -7.47 -2.32 -1.38
N LYS A 130 -8.58 -1.94 -0.75
CA LYS A 130 -8.59 -0.94 0.31
C LYS A 130 -9.68 -1.28 1.32
N ARG A 131 -9.34 -1.18 2.60
CA ARG A 131 -10.29 -1.27 3.70
C ARG A 131 -10.06 -0.11 4.64
N THR A 132 -11.14 0.58 4.97
CA THR A 132 -11.19 1.54 6.07
C THR A 132 -12.25 1.06 7.03
N GLN A 133 -11.85 0.87 8.28
CA GLN A 133 -12.71 0.49 9.39
C GLN A 133 -12.70 1.63 10.40
N GLN A 134 -13.88 2.15 10.71
CA GLN A 134 -14.08 3.09 11.80
C GLN A 134 -15.03 2.46 12.81
N LEU A 135 -14.62 2.46 14.07
CA LEU A 135 -15.45 2.05 15.19
C LEU A 135 -15.64 3.26 16.09
N SER A 136 -16.90 3.56 16.41
CA SER A 136 -17.28 4.62 17.33
C SER A 136 -18.29 4.05 18.31
N ALA A 137 -18.11 4.32 19.60
CA ALA A 137 -19.07 3.92 20.62
C ALA A 137 -19.21 4.99 21.71
N THR A 138 -20.42 5.14 22.22
CA THR A 138 -20.76 5.98 23.37
C THR A 138 -21.28 5.04 24.45
N LEU A 139 -20.48 4.86 25.51
CA LEU A 139 -20.74 3.90 26.56
C LEU A 139 -20.79 4.60 27.92
N GLU A 140 -21.58 4.06 28.84
CA GLU A 140 -21.68 4.60 30.20
C GLU A 140 -20.44 4.21 31.02
N GLY A 141 -19.82 3.07 30.74
CA GLY A 141 -18.70 2.52 31.48
C GLY A 141 -19.16 1.53 32.54
N ALA A 142 -18.24 0.70 33.02
CA ALA A 142 -18.52 -0.28 34.06
C ALA A 142 -18.64 0.43 35.42
N ILE A 143 -19.85 0.40 35.99
CA ILE A 143 -20.19 1.06 37.26
C ILE A 143 -20.06 0.14 38.50
N ALA A 144 -19.59 -1.10 38.32
CA ALA A 144 -19.46 -2.06 39.41
C ALA A 144 -18.51 -1.53 40.50
N GLY A 145 -19.02 -1.36 41.72
CA GLY A 145 -18.25 -0.80 42.84
C GLY A 145 -18.22 0.75 42.89
N CYS A 146 -18.91 1.43 41.98
CA CYS A 146 -18.98 2.90 41.95
C CYS A 146 -20.25 3.51 42.54
N LEU A 147 -21.18 2.66 42.96
CA LEU A 147 -22.42 3.06 43.60
C LEU A 147 -22.21 3.13 45.11
N SER A 148 -22.66 4.23 45.70
CA SER A 148 -22.70 4.41 47.15
C SER A 148 -24.08 4.91 47.58
N ILE A 149 -24.50 4.52 48.78
CA ILE A 149 -25.70 5.08 49.40
C ILE A 149 -25.25 6.24 50.28
N VAL A 150 -25.74 7.44 49.99
CA VAL A 150 -25.53 8.62 50.82
C VAL A 150 -26.88 9.15 51.30
N THR A 151 -26.91 9.89 52.40
CA THR A 151 -28.15 10.49 52.92
C THR A 151 -28.32 11.89 52.32
N ASN A 152 -29.50 12.20 51.80
CA ASN A 152 -29.80 13.53 51.27
C ASN A 152 -30.11 14.54 52.38
N ALA A 153 -30.23 15.82 52.03
CA ALA A 153 -30.55 16.89 52.99
C ALA A 153 -31.91 16.71 53.70
N SER A 154 -32.80 15.86 53.18
CA SER A 154 -34.10 15.52 53.76
C SER A 154 -34.08 14.25 54.62
N GLY A 155 -32.91 13.64 54.84
CA GLY A 155 -32.76 12.43 55.66
C GLY A 155 -33.04 11.10 54.95
N ASN A 156 -33.33 11.12 53.64
CA ASN A 156 -33.62 9.92 52.87
C ASN A 156 -32.36 9.32 52.22
N PRO A 157 -32.24 7.99 52.09
CA PRO A 157 -31.16 7.37 51.35
C PRO A 157 -31.28 7.67 49.86
N GLN A 158 -30.15 8.01 49.23
CA GLN A 158 -30.02 8.22 47.78
C GLN A 158 -28.83 7.41 47.26
N ILE A 159 -28.99 6.81 46.09
CA ILE A 159 -27.90 6.11 45.39
C ILE A 159 -27.16 7.15 44.56
N VAL A 160 -25.85 7.28 44.78
CA VAL A 160 -24.98 8.19 44.05
C VAL A 160 -23.88 7.40 43.35
N LEU A 161 -23.69 7.72 42.07
CA LEU A 161 -22.59 7.21 41.25
C LEU A 161 -21.37 8.11 41.38
N ASN A 162 -20.23 7.55 41.77
CA ASN A 162 -18.94 8.22 41.67
C ASN A 162 -18.38 8.04 40.24
N THR A 163 -18.53 9.06 39.39
CA THR A 163 -18.11 9.02 37.99
C THR A 163 -16.59 8.91 37.79
N ASN A 164 -15.79 9.19 38.82
CA ASN A 164 -14.33 9.08 38.76
C ASN A 164 -13.83 7.62 38.85
N CYS A 165 -14.60 6.73 39.47
CA CYS A 165 -14.22 5.31 39.55
C CYS A 165 -14.76 4.47 38.41
N VAL A 166 -15.62 5.04 37.55
CA VAL A 166 -16.20 4.33 36.40
C VAL A 166 -15.07 3.91 35.45
N ALA A 167 -14.96 2.60 35.24
CA ALA A 167 -13.99 2.04 34.32
C ALA A 167 -14.53 2.10 32.88
N PRO A 168 -13.69 2.40 31.88
CA PRO A 168 -14.10 2.34 30.48
C PRO A 168 -14.60 0.95 30.07
N GLU A 169 -15.66 0.93 29.28
CA GLU A 169 -16.07 -0.26 28.53
C GLU A 169 -15.31 -0.28 27.19
N VAL A 170 -14.93 -1.48 26.77
CA VAL A 170 -14.07 -1.69 25.60
C VAL A 170 -14.78 -2.54 24.58
N ILE A 171 -14.81 -2.08 23.32
CA ILE A 171 -15.30 -2.83 22.18
C ILE A 171 -14.17 -2.92 21.16
N SER A 172 -13.90 -4.12 20.67
CA SER A 172 -12.91 -4.36 19.63
C SER A 172 -13.56 -5.03 18.43
N LEU A 173 -13.18 -4.57 17.24
CA LEU A 173 -13.54 -5.18 15.97
C LEU A 173 -12.26 -5.48 15.19
N LEU A 174 -12.11 -6.72 14.75
CA LEU A 174 -11.05 -7.15 13.84
C LEU A 174 -11.68 -7.69 12.57
N GLN A 175 -11.20 -7.19 11.44
CA GLN A 175 -11.53 -7.70 10.12
C GLN A 175 -10.25 -8.14 9.43
N ASP A 176 -10.26 -9.37 8.94
CA ASP A 176 -9.22 -9.95 8.10
C ASP A 176 -9.89 -10.45 6.82
N THR A 177 -9.30 -10.13 5.67
CA THR A 177 -9.83 -10.56 4.38
C THR A 177 -8.72 -10.74 3.39
N VAL A 178 -8.82 -11.84 2.64
CA VAL A 178 -7.96 -12.14 1.51
C VAL A 178 -8.82 -12.27 0.25
N THR A 179 -8.44 -11.58 -0.82
CA THR A 179 -9.13 -11.60 -2.12
C THR A 179 -8.13 -11.72 -3.26
N ALA A 180 -8.49 -12.41 -4.35
CA ALA A 180 -7.71 -12.41 -5.57
C ALA A 180 -8.26 -11.34 -6.54
N ASN A 181 -7.45 -10.33 -6.84
CA ASN A 181 -7.84 -9.20 -7.68
C ASN A 181 -6.94 -9.12 -8.92
N SER A 182 -7.50 -8.66 -10.03
CA SER A 182 -6.79 -8.53 -11.30
C SER A 182 -7.16 -7.23 -12.00
N PHE A 183 -6.19 -6.62 -12.67
CA PHE A 183 -6.41 -5.44 -13.50
C PHE A 183 -5.56 -5.50 -14.77
N THR A 184 -6.04 -4.86 -15.84
CA THR A 184 -5.35 -4.78 -17.14
C THR A 184 -4.89 -3.36 -17.43
N PHE A 185 -3.62 -3.22 -17.76
CA PHE A 185 -2.93 -1.99 -18.15
C PHE A 185 -2.62 -2.03 -19.64
N ALA A 186 -2.41 -0.85 -20.24
CA ALA A 186 -2.08 -0.72 -21.65
C ALA A 186 -0.89 0.22 -21.88
N ALA A 187 0.03 -0.18 -22.75
CA ALA A 187 1.13 0.65 -23.24
C ALA A 187 1.08 0.74 -24.78
N PRO A 188 0.53 1.84 -25.33
CA PRO A 188 0.35 1.96 -26.77
C PRO A 188 1.60 2.49 -27.49
N ASN A 189 1.68 2.24 -28.80
CA ASN A 189 2.68 2.79 -29.72
C ASN A 189 4.14 2.45 -29.37
N LEU A 190 4.41 1.20 -29.00
CA LEU A 190 5.78 0.80 -28.72
C LEU A 190 6.60 0.69 -30.01
N SER A 191 7.87 1.07 -29.92
CA SER A 191 8.86 0.81 -30.95
C SER A 191 9.09 -0.70 -31.08
N SER A 192 9.70 -1.15 -32.19
CA SER A 192 10.18 -2.52 -32.23
C SER A 192 11.40 -2.68 -31.35
N GLY A 193 11.41 -3.73 -30.53
CA GLY A 193 12.53 -4.00 -29.65
C GLY A 193 12.16 -4.96 -28.54
N PHE A 194 13.07 -5.13 -27.60
CA PHE A 194 12.76 -5.73 -26.31
C PHE A 194 12.26 -4.63 -25.39
N HIS A 195 11.10 -4.85 -24.78
CA HIS A 195 10.57 -3.99 -23.73
C HIS A 195 10.53 -4.74 -22.42
N ASP A 196 10.95 -4.06 -21.37
CA ASP A 196 10.93 -4.56 -20.01
C ASP A 196 9.63 -4.14 -19.33
N ILE A 197 8.84 -5.13 -18.89
CA ILE A 197 7.56 -4.91 -18.22
C ILE A 197 7.77 -5.20 -16.75
N GLN A 198 7.48 -4.21 -15.92
CA GLN A 198 7.56 -4.34 -14.47
C GLN A 198 6.18 -4.06 -13.87
N ILE A 199 5.73 -4.96 -13.00
CA ILE A 199 4.63 -4.65 -12.10
C ILE A 199 5.25 -4.18 -10.79
N VAL A 200 4.89 -2.98 -10.38
CA VAL A 200 5.31 -2.43 -9.10
C VAL A 200 4.10 -2.25 -8.20
N ALA A 201 4.30 -2.53 -6.91
CA ALA A 201 3.24 -2.44 -5.91
C ALA A 201 3.69 -1.63 -4.70
N GLN A 202 2.70 -1.09 -4.00
CA GLN A 202 2.87 -0.33 -2.77
C GLN A 202 1.77 -0.70 -1.79
N ILE A 203 2.14 -0.86 -0.53
CA ILE A 203 1.22 -1.07 0.59
C ILE A 203 1.21 0.21 1.42
N GLU A 204 0.02 0.64 1.83
CA GLU A 204 -0.15 1.75 2.77
C GLU A 204 -1.01 1.32 3.96
N ALA A 205 -0.61 1.74 5.15
CA ALA A 205 -1.36 1.59 6.39
C ALA A 205 -1.48 2.94 7.09
N LEU A 206 -2.67 3.24 7.60
CA LEU A 206 -2.99 4.48 8.31
C LEU A 206 -3.97 4.16 9.44
N GLY A 207 -3.96 4.96 10.50
CA GLY A 207 -5.09 5.01 11.41
C GLY A 207 -4.94 6.08 12.46
N ASP A 208 -6.02 6.25 13.21
CA ASP A 208 -6.11 7.23 14.28
C ASP A 208 -6.96 6.64 15.42
N ASN A 209 -6.70 7.07 16.65
CA ASN A 209 -7.50 6.69 17.80
C ASN A 209 -7.56 7.83 18.81
N GLN A 210 -8.67 7.87 19.54
CA GLN A 210 -8.80 8.65 20.76
C GLN A 210 -8.26 7.82 21.94
N ASN A 211 -9.11 7.34 22.84
CA ASN A 211 -8.71 6.55 24.00
C ASN A 211 -8.52 5.06 23.69
N GLY A 212 -9.08 4.59 22.57
CA GLY A 212 -8.92 3.23 22.09
C GLY A 212 -7.58 2.92 21.43
N SER A 213 -7.59 2.00 20.46
CA SER A 213 -6.40 1.63 19.68
C SER A 213 -6.79 1.18 18.27
N PHE A 214 -5.80 1.05 17.39
CA PHE A 214 -6.01 0.46 16.08
C PHE A 214 -4.77 -0.31 15.60
N THR A 215 -4.98 -1.13 14.58
CA THR A 215 -3.94 -1.80 13.80
C THR A 215 -4.42 -1.91 12.37
N ALA A 216 -3.60 -1.51 11.41
CA ALA A 216 -3.87 -1.70 9.99
C ALA A 216 -2.69 -2.43 9.35
N ALA A 217 -2.96 -3.43 8.51
CA ALA A 217 -1.94 -4.12 7.74
C ALA A 217 -2.43 -4.48 6.34
N GLY A 218 -1.56 -4.37 5.36
CA GLY A 218 -1.76 -4.87 4.01
C GLY A 218 -0.71 -5.91 3.64
N LEU A 219 -1.08 -6.77 2.70
CA LEU A 219 -0.26 -7.86 2.17
C LEU A 219 -0.49 -7.97 0.67
N LEU A 220 0.59 -8.18 -0.09
CA LEU A 220 0.52 -8.65 -1.47
C LEU A 220 1.15 -10.05 -1.56
N GLY A 221 0.32 -11.04 -1.86
CA GLY A 221 0.70 -12.44 -1.94
C GLY A 221 1.03 -12.89 -3.36
N LYS A 222 0.58 -14.11 -3.69
CA LYS A 222 0.82 -14.75 -4.98
C LYS A 222 0.33 -13.86 -6.11
N GLY A 223 1.02 -13.93 -7.25
CA GLY A 223 0.61 -13.14 -8.40
C GLY A 223 1.02 -13.72 -9.74
N THR A 224 0.36 -13.21 -10.77
CA THR A 224 0.62 -13.55 -12.16
C THR A 224 0.67 -12.28 -12.99
N LEU A 225 1.68 -12.20 -13.85
CA LEU A 225 1.83 -11.19 -14.89
C LEU A 225 1.65 -11.88 -16.22
N THR A 226 0.72 -11.40 -17.04
CA THR A 226 0.64 -11.74 -18.46
C THR A 226 0.79 -10.47 -19.28
N ALA A 227 1.56 -10.53 -20.35
CA ALA A 227 1.64 -9.43 -21.29
C ALA A 227 1.50 -9.94 -22.72
N GLU A 228 0.64 -9.28 -23.48
CA GLU A 228 0.34 -9.62 -24.86
C GLU A 228 0.69 -8.46 -25.78
N SER A 229 1.42 -8.76 -26.85
CA SER A 229 1.64 -7.84 -27.95
C SER A 229 0.44 -7.88 -28.89
N VAL A 230 -0.28 -6.77 -28.98
CA VAL A 230 -1.50 -6.63 -29.77
C VAL A 230 -1.43 -5.40 -30.67
N ARG A 231 -2.41 -5.28 -31.58
CA ARG A 231 -2.71 -4.03 -32.28
C ARG A 231 -4.09 -3.58 -31.83
N LEU A 232 -4.14 -2.56 -30.97
CA LEU A 232 -5.40 -2.03 -30.47
C LEU A 232 -6.03 -1.13 -31.54
N ALA A 233 -7.35 -1.24 -31.71
CA ALA A 233 -8.12 -0.18 -32.33
C ALA A 233 -8.07 1.04 -31.40
N LYS A 234 -7.57 2.17 -31.90
CA LYS A 234 -7.37 3.39 -31.11
C LYS A 234 -8.60 4.27 -31.28
N ASP A 235 -9.55 4.12 -30.37
CA ASP A 235 -10.59 5.12 -30.21
C ASP A 235 -9.98 6.35 -29.49
N PRO A 236 -10.41 7.58 -29.84
CA PRO A 236 -9.94 8.77 -29.14
C PRO A 236 -10.27 8.66 -27.65
N ALA A 237 -9.43 9.24 -26.79
CA ALA A 237 -9.67 9.26 -25.36
C ALA A 237 -10.99 9.98 -25.08
N TYR A 238 -12.07 9.23 -24.85
CA TYR A 238 -13.35 9.78 -24.47
C TYR A 238 -13.37 10.00 -22.96
N PRO A 239 -13.47 11.25 -22.45
CA PRO A 239 -14.02 11.43 -21.14
C PRO A 239 -15.51 11.08 -21.24
N TYR A 240 -15.92 9.98 -20.62
CA TYR A 240 -17.34 9.79 -20.32
C TYR A 240 -17.67 10.83 -19.22
N ILE A 241 -18.01 12.04 -19.63
CA ILE A 241 -18.64 13.01 -18.72
C ILE A 241 -19.99 12.39 -18.40
N ILE A 242 -20.14 11.73 -17.25
CA ILE A 242 -21.45 11.38 -16.74
C ILE A 242 -22.10 12.73 -16.43
N PRO A 243 -23.14 13.17 -17.17
CA PRO A 243 -23.85 14.38 -16.79
C PRO A 243 -24.43 14.12 -15.40
N MET A 244 -24.03 14.94 -14.42
CA MET A 244 -24.70 14.95 -13.12
C MET A 244 -26.15 15.37 -13.39
N GLN A 245 -27.10 14.44 -13.19
CA GLN A 245 -28.53 14.77 -13.11
C GLN A 245 -28.88 15.26 -11.71
#